data_AF-A0A3R7BMN0-F1
#
_entry.id   AF-A0A3R7BMN0-F1
#
_cell.length_a   1.000
_cell.length_b   1.000
_cell.length_c   1.000
_cell.angle_alpha   90.00
_cell.angle_beta   90.00
_cell.angle_gamma   90.00
#
_symmetry.space_group_name_H-M   'P 1'
#
loop_
_entity.id
_entity.type
_entity.pdbx_description
1 polymer ?
#
loop_
_entity_poly.entity_id
_entity_poly.type
_entity_poly.pdbx_seq_one_letter_code
_entity_poly.pdbx_strand_id
1 'polypeptide(L)'
;MVRLHGELLKLINMIEDKKLRQLVKDFMENPEFELSGIKVKSPPFEEGWGSRGYHHSYKGGLLDHTVACARLGLALCRIVEEVYGCKVDKDVVLASTLVHDIYKTVVYDEDSPSGFSEIGERIDHHTLVISELIRREFPTDVIHGVLAIHGRYGPFSPKTLEALIAHLADKMDSTLCDEVLRAAKSLVKAATGAEPETLTAKQAFDIVLIKQKGGWEALKNSMLWKTKNSK
;
A
#
# COMPACT_ATOMS: atom_id res chain seq x y z
N MET A 1 -3.68 -1.30 -14.29
CA MET A 1 -3.89 0.05 -13.73
C MET A 1 -5.37 0.45 -13.73
N VAL A 2 -6.06 0.57 -14.88
CA VAL A 2 -7.48 1.02 -14.94
C VAL A 2 -8.44 0.29 -13.96
N ARG A 3 -8.29 -1.03 -13.80
CA ARG A 3 -9.17 -1.83 -12.92
C ARG A 3 -9.07 -1.44 -11.44
N LEU A 4 -7.86 -1.21 -10.93
CA LEU A 4 -7.66 -0.93 -9.50
C LEU A 4 -7.94 0.53 -9.14
N HIS A 5 -7.74 1.47 -10.07
CA HIS A 5 -8.20 2.85 -9.87
C HIS A 5 -9.73 2.87 -9.69
N GLY A 6 -10.47 2.10 -10.51
CA GLY A 6 -11.92 1.93 -10.33
C GLY A 6 -12.28 1.30 -8.98
N GLU A 7 -11.48 0.36 -8.45
CA GLU A 7 -11.69 -0.20 -7.11
C GLU A 7 -11.40 0.80 -5.98
N LEU A 8 -10.36 1.63 -6.13
CA LEU A 8 -10.06 2.72 -5.19
C LEU A 8 -11.27 3.66 -5.06
N LEU A 9 -11.82 4.10 -6.19
CA LEU A 9 -13.02 4.96 -6.20
C LEU A 9 -14.24 4.28 -5.57
N LYS A 10 -14.41 2.96 -5.77
CA LYS A 10 -15.48 2.21 -5.09
C LYS A 10 -15.29 2.21 -3.58
N LEU A 11 -14.07 1.96 -3.10
CA LEU A 11 -13.75 1.96 -1.66
C LEU A 11 -13.99 3.34 -1.03
N ILE A 12 -13.57 4.42 -1.69
CA ILE A 12 -13.88 5.78 -1.26
C ILE A 12 -15.40 5.99 -1.15
N ASN A 13 -16.16 5.51 -2.15
CA ASN A 13 -17.62 5.64 -2.16
C ASN A 13 -18.34 4.77 -1.11
N MET A 14 -17.66 3.80 -0.49
CA MET A 14 -18.21 3.01 0.62
C MET A 14 -18.20 3.75 1.94
N ILE A 15 -17.46 4.87 2.07
CA ILE A 15 -17.52 5.73 3.26
C ILE A 15 -18.91 6.36 3.33
N GLU A 16 -19.65 6.07 4.41
CA GLU A 16 -21.05 6.48 4.59
C GLU A 16 -21.17 7.96 4.98
N ASP A 17 -20.32 8.44 5.89
CA ASP A 17 -20.20 9.85 6.24
C ASP A 17 -19.80 10.66 5.01
N LYS A 18 -20.73 11.51 4.55
CA LYS A 18 -20.57 12.30 3.33
C LYS A 18 -19.44 13.31 3.42
N LYS A 19 -19.17 13.87 4.60
CA LYS A 19 -18.10 14.87 4.80
C LYS A 19 -16.75 14.17 4.79
N LEU A 20 -16.60 13.07 5.53
CA LEU A 20 -15.37 12.29 5.55
C LEU A 20 -15.06 11.72 4.17
N ARG A 21 -16.07 11.19 3.47
CA ARG A 21 -15.91 10.73 2.10
C ARG A 21 -15.38 11.82 1.19
N GLN A 22 -15.92 13.04 1.30
CA GLN A 22 -15.48 14.18 0.50
C GLN A 22 -14.03 14.56 0.83
N LEU A 23 -13.66 14.60 2.12
CA LEU A 23 -12.28 14.86 2.54
C LEU A 23 -11.29 13.83 1.97
N VAL A 24 -11.61 12.53 2.09
CA VAL A 24 -10.78 11.45 1.52
C VAL A 24 -10.67 11.60 0.02
N LYS A 25 -11.79 11.81 -0.68
CA LYS A 25 -11.80 11.97 -2.13
C LYS A 25 -10.95 13.17 -2.57
N ASP A 26 -11.16 14.33 -1.97
CA ASP A 26 -10.44 15.55 -2.30
C ASP A 26 -8.94 15.42 -2.01
N PHE A 27 -8.57 14.70 -0.95
CA PHE A 27 -7.16 14.44 -0.64
C PHE A 27 -6.52 13.49 -1.64
N MET A 28 -7.19 12.40 -2.01
CA MET A 28 -6.71 11.44 -3.00
C MET A 28 -6.61 12.06 -4.41
N GLU A 29 -7.54 12.94 -4.78
CA GLU A 29 -7.55 13.60 -6.09
C GLU A 29 -6.58 14.79 -6.15
N ASN A 30 -6.39 15.51 -5.04
CA ASN A 30 -5.57 16.72 -4.96
C ASN A 30 -4.61 16.66 -3.75
N PRO A 31 -3.61 15.78 -3.76
CA PRO A 31 -2.63 15.65 -2.68
C PRO A 31 -1.56 16.76 -2.69
N GLU A 32 -1.82 17.92 -3.29
CA GLU A 32 -0.87 19.03 -3.26
C GLU A 32 -0.75 19.58 -1.83
N PHE A 33 0.47 19.94 -1.43
CA PHE A 33 0.77 20.59 -0.15
C PHE A 33 1.79 21.71 -0.34
N GLU A 34 1.99 22.52 0.70
CA GLU A 34 2.98 23.60 0.70
C GLU A 34 4.15 23.24 1.63
N LEU A 35 5.37 23.41 1.14
CA LEU A 35 6.59 23.24 1.92
C LEU A 35 7.48 24.47 1.73
N SER A 36 7.75 25.21 2.81
CA SER A 36 8.59 26.42 2.79
C SER A 36 8.12 27.48 1.78
N GLY A 37 6.80 27.69 1.64
CA GLY A 37 6.23 28.65 0.68
C GLY A 37 6.15 28.15 -0.76
N ILE A 38 6.54 26.90 -1.03
CA ILE A 38 6.54 26.30 -2.36
C ILE A 38 5.44 25.24 -2.44
N LYS A 39 4.60 25.32 -3.48
CA LYS A 39 3.58 24.30 -3.76
C LYS A 39 4.24 23.05 -4.32
N VAL A 40 4.12 21.93 -3.59
CA VAL A 40 4.58 20.61 -4.01
C VAL A 40 3.43 19.85 -4.64
N LYS A 41 3.63 19.38 -5.87
CA LYS A 41 2.69 18.50 -6.56
C LYS A 41 3.11 17.05 -6.36
N SER A 42 2.14 16.18 -6.11
CA SER A 42 2.41 14.75 -6.06
C SER A 42 2.33 14.15 -7.47
N PRO A 43 3.25 13.24 -7.83
CA PRO A 43 3.10 12.40 -9.01
C PRO A 43 1.80 11.57 -8.97
N PRO A 44 1.38 11.00 -10.12
CA PRO A 44 0.19 10.14 -10.16
C PRO A 44 0.27 9.00 -9.14
N PHE A 45 -0.77 8.83 -8.33
CA PHE A 45 -0.83 7.81 -7.28
C PHE A 45 -0.70 6.38 -7.84
N GLU A 46 -1.24 6.15 -9.03
CA GLU A 46 -1.19 4.88 -9.76
C GLU A 46 0.22 4.50 -10.22
N GLU A 47 1.15 5.45 -10.21
CA GLU A 47 2.56 5.25 -10.53
C GLU A 47 3.42 5.09 -9.28
N GLY A 48 2.87 5.39 -8.10
CA GLY A 48 3.57 5.31 -6.83
C GLY A 48 4.06 3.91 -6.48
N TRP A 49 5.17 3.86 -5.76
CA TRP A 49 5.77 2.65 -5.22
C TRP A 49 5.32 2.43 -3.77
N GLY A 50 4.96 1.20 -3.40
CA GLY A 50 4.46 0.90 -2.06
C GLY A 50 5.55 0.85 -0.99
N SER A 51 6.79 0.58 -1.36
CA SER A 51 7.95 0.69 -0.47
C SER A 51 9.26 0.78 -1.25
N ARG A 52 10.37 0.94 -0.54
CA ARG A 52 11.73 0.87 -1.08
C ARG A 52 12.43 -0.43 -0.65
N GLY A 53 12.52 -1.40 -1.55
CA GLY A 53 13.22 -2.67 -1.35
C GLY A 53 12.43 -3.76 -0.61
N TYR A 54 11.16 -3.51 -0.29
CA TYR A 54 10.28 -4.46 0.42
C TYR A 54 8.98 -4.70 -0.37
N HIS A 55 7.88 -5.02 0.32
CA HIS A 55 6.55 -5.20 -0.24
C HIS A 55 6.17 -4.08 -1.21
N HIS A 56 5.53 -4.45 -2.32
CA HIS A 56 5.03 -3.47 -3.27
C HIS A 56 6.07 -2.48 -3.83
N SER A 57 7.37 -2.83 -3.81
CA SER A 57 8.45 -2.00 -4.34
C SER A 57 8.55 -2.09 -5.87
N TYR A 58 7.55 -1.54 -6.54
CA TYR A 58 7.45 -1.44 -7.99
C TYR A 58 6.43 -0.35 -8.37
N LYS A 59 6.53 0.18 -9.60
CA LYS A 59 5.58 1.16 -10.15
C LYS A 59 4.14 0.66 -10.09
N GLY A 60 3.28 1.43 -9.42
CA GLY A 60 1.87 1.10 -9.16
C GLY A 60 1.64 0.13 -7.99
N GLY A 61 2.70 -0.28 -7.30
CA GLY A 61 2.60 -1.08 -6.08
C GLY A 61 1.93 -0.35 -4.93
N LEU A 62 2.00 0.99 -4.89
CA LEU A 62 1.28 1.79 -3.89
C LEU A 62 -0.24 1.60 -4.02
N LEU A 63 -0.78 1.66 -5.23
CA LEU A 63 -2.20 1.42 -5.47
C LEU A 63 -2.62 -0.01 -5.11
N ASP A 64 -1.79 -1.01 -5.46
CA ASP A 64 -2.03 -2.40 -5.07
C ASP A 64 -2.16 -2.53 -3.55
N HIS A 65 -1.18 -1.96 -2.82
CA HIS A 65 -1.09 -1.98 -1.37
C HIS A 65 -2.29 -1.29 -0.72
N THR A 66 -2.58 -0.04 -1.08
CA THR A 66 -3.69 0.73 -0.50
C THR A 66 -5.05 0.05 -0.70
N VAL A 67 -5.32 -0.51 -1.88
CA VAL A 67 -6.57 -1.24 -2.15
C VAL A 67 -6.63 -2.53 -1.33
N ALA A 68 -5.51 -3.25 -1.19
CA ALA A 68 -5.45 -4.47 -0.40
C ALA A 68 -5.67 -4.16 1.10
N CYS A 69 -5.00 -3.16 1.64
CA CYS A 69 -5.15 -2.70 3.02
C CYS A 69 -6.61 -2.30 3.34
N ALA A 70 -7.25 -1.50 2.50
CA ALA A 70 -8.64 -1.12 2.69
C ALA A 70 -9.59 -2.33 2.68
N ARG A 71 -9.37 -3.30 1.76
CA ARG A 71 -10.17 -4.53 1.70
C ARG A 71 -9.95 -5.44 2.91
N LEU A 72 -8.71 -5.59 3.36
CA LEU A 72 -8.37 -6.36 4.56
C LEU A 72 -8.97 -5.70 5.81
N GLY A 73 -8.92 -4.36 5.90
CA GLY A 73 -9.56 -3.59 6.95
C GLY A 73 -11.06 -3.89 7.04
N LEU A 74 -11.78 -3.81 5.92
CA LEU A 74 -13.20 -4.17 5.87
C LEU A 74 -13.48 -5.62 6.26
N ALA A 75 -12.63 -6.56 5.82
CA ALA A 75 -12.76 -7.97 6.20
C ALA A 75 -12.58 -8.16 7.71
N LEU A 76 -11.60 -7.48 8.32
CA LEU A 76 -11.39 -7.49 9.77
C LEU A 76 -12.56 -6.85 10.51
N CYS A 77 -13.09 -5.70 10.06
CA CYS A 77 -14.30 -5.10 10.63
C CYS A 77 -15.45 -6.11 10.66
N ARG A 78 -15.68 -6.81 9.54
CA ARG A 78 -16.73 -7.83 9.45
C ARG A 78 -16.54 -8.96 10.46
N ILE A 79 -15.31 -9.47 10.61
CA ILE A 79 -15.01 -10.51 11.62
C ILE A 79 -15.28 -9.98 13.04
N VAL A 80 -14.86 -8.75 13.32
CA VAL A 80 -15.06 -8.12 14.64
C VAL A 80 -16.54 -7.95 14.97
N GLU A 81 -17.35 -7.56 14.00
CA GLU A 81 -18.80 -7.41 14.16
C GLU A 81 -19.51 -8.77 14.27
N GLU A 82 -19.26 -9.69 13.35
CA GLU A 82 -20.02 -10.95 13.23
C GLU A 82 -19.59 -12.01 14.27
N VAL A 83 -18.29 -12.08 14.60
CA VAL A 83 -17.74 -13.11 15.51
C VAL A 83 -17.64 -12.58 16.93
N TYR A 84 -17.17 -11.35 17.12
CA TYR A 84 -16.92 -10.79 18.44
C TYR A 84 -18.04 -9.85 18.93
N GLY A 85 -19.02 -9.52 18.08
CA GLY A 85 -20.19 -8.72 18.46
C GLY A 85 -19.88 -7.25 18.79
N CYS A 86 -18.74 -6.73 18.35
CA CYS A 86 -18.33 -5.36 18.61
C CYS A 86 -18.60 -4.48 17.38
N LYS A 87 -19.18 -3.29 17.60
CA LYS A 87 -19.37 -2.32 16.52
C LYS A 87 -18.04 -1.66 16.17
N VAL A 88 -17.79 -1.48 14.88
CA VAL A 88 -16.60 -0.82 14.37
C VAL A 88 -17.01 0.31 13.45
N ASP A 89 -16.36 1.46 13.57
CA ASP A 89 -16.51 2.52 12.58
C ASP A 89 -15.69 2.18 11.31
N LYS A 90 -16.39 1.64 10.30
CA LYS A 90 -15.79 1.26 9.01
C LYS A 90 -15.31 2.47 8.21
N ASP A 91 -15.91 3.64 8.41
CA ASP A 91 -15.54 4.85 7.70
C ASP A 91 -14.16 5.33 8.15
N VAL A 92 -13.89 5.26 9.45
CA VAL A 92 -12.55 5.56 9.99
C VAL A 92 -11.52 4.57 9.46
N VAL A 93 -11.81 3.26 9.47
CA VAL A 93 -10.88 2.24 8.94
C VAL A 93 -10.58 2.45 7.46
N LEU A 94 -11.61 2.71 6.64
CA LEU A 94 -11.44 3.00 5.22
C LEU A 94 -10.65 4.29 5.02
N ALA A 95 -11.03 5.39 5.68
CA ALA A 95 -10.36 6.66 5.52
C ALA A 95 -8.88 6.57 5.90
N SER A 96 -8.55 5.96 7.04
CA SER A 96 -7.16 5.78 7.46
C SER A 96 -6.36 4.94 6.47
N THR A 97 -6.87 3.78 6.05
CA THR A 97 -6.15 2.89 5.13
C THR A 97 -6.01 3.47 3.71
N LEU A 98 -6.97 4.28 3.24
CA LEU A 98 -6.92 4.86 1.90
C LEU A 98 -5.86 5.95 1.76
N VAL A 99 -5.64 6.77 2.80
CA VAL A 99 -4.80 7.97 2.71
C VAL A 99 -3.40 7.82 3.31
N HIS A 100 -3.15 6.78 4.12
CA HIS A 100 -1.94 6.70 4.97
C HIS A 100 -0.59 6.84 4.25
N ASP A 101 -0.54 6.40 2.99
CA ASP A 101 0.70 6.26 2.23
C ASP A 101 0.77 7.18 1.00
N ILE A 102 -0.20 8.09 0.83
CA ILE A 102 -0.34 8.89 -0.38
C ILE A 102 0.94 9.66 -0.77
N TYR A 103 1.73 10.08 0.21
CA TYR A 103 2.98 10.80 0.00
C TYR A 103 4.22 9.95 -0.24
N LYS A 104 4.10 8.62 -0.30
CA LYS A 104 5.16 7.77 -0.87
C LYS A 104 5.46 8.16 -2.33
N THR A 105 4.46 8.70 -3.04
CA THR A 105 4.60 9.28 -4.40
C THR A 105 5.59 10.45 -4.46
N VAL A 106 5.75 11.21 -3.39
CA VAL A 106 6.64 12.39 -3.33
C VAL A 106 7.98 12.02 -2.72
N VAL A 107 8.00 11.08 -1.79
CA VAL A 107 9.19 10.72 -1.00
C VAL A 107 10.10 9.75 -1.74
N TYR A 108 9.53 8.82 -2.51
CA TYR A 108 10.32 7.87 -3.28
C TYR A 108 10.58 8.38 -4.70
N ASP A 109 11.80 8.13 -5.16
CA ASP A 109 12.26 8.48 -6.51
C ASP A 109 13.14 7.35 -7.04
N GLU A 110 12.72 6.73 -8.15
CA GLU A 110 13.42 5.59 -8.77
C GLU A 110 14.67 6.02 -9.54
N ASP A 111 14.70 7.26 -10.03
CA ASP A 111 15.83 7.81 -10.77
C ASP A 111 16.95 8.28 -9.84
N SER A 112 16.66 8.40 -8.54
CA SER A 112 17.63 8.75 -7.50
C SER A 112 18.45 7.52 -7.06
N PRO A 113 19.79 7.64 -6.97
CA PRO A 113 20.64 6.57 -6.45
C PRO A 113 20.28 6.12 -5.01
N SER A 114 19.72 7.02 -4.20
CA SER A 114 19.28 6.70 -2.83
C SER A 114 17.90 6.02 -2.80
N GLY A 115 17.13 6.12 -3.89
CA GLY A 115 15.73 5.73 -3.96
C GLY A 115 14.77 6.75 -3.32
N PHE A 116 15.28 7.93 -2.94
CA PHE A 116 14.52 9.01 -2.32
C PHE A 116 14.65 10.29 -3.15
N SER A 117 13.56 11.06 -3.18
CA SER A 117 13.58 12.43 -3.70
C SER A 117 14.32 13.36 -2.73
N GLU A 118 14.62 14.59 -3.16
CA GLU A 118 15.22 15.59 -2.27
C GLU A 118 14.37 15.85 -1.00
N ILE A 119 13.04 15.80 -1.13
CA ILE A 119 12.13 15.91 0.02
C ILE A 119 12.24 14.64 0.87
N GLY A 120 12.20 13.47 0.23
CA GLY A 120 12.22 12.17 0.89
C GLY A 120 13.51 11.85 1.67
N GLU A 121 14.62 12.52 1.34
CA GLU A 121 15.87 12.42 2.11
C GLU A 121 15.79 13.10 3.49
N ARG A 122 14.84 14.01 3.70
CA ARG A 122 14.74 14.83 4.92
C ARG A 122 13.41 14.71 5.65
N ILE A 123 12.33 14.40 4.93
CA ILE A 123 10.97 14.30 5.47
C ILE A 123 10.34 13.01 4.97
N ASP A 124 9.85 12.18 5.89
CA ASP A 124 9.18 10.94 5.54
C ASP A 124 7.72 11.17 5.12
N HIS A 125 7.14 10.18 4.41
CA HIS A 125 5.79 10.27 3.88
C HIS A 125 4.75 10.37 4.99
N HIS A 126 4.97 9.71 6.13
CA HIS A 126 4.01 9.63 7.22
C HIS A 126 3.85 11.00 7.89
N THR A 127 4.97 11.69 8.13
CA THR A 127 4.97 13.09 8.62
C THR A 127 4.19 14.01 7.69
N LEU A 128 4.40 13.90 6.37
CA LEU A 128 3.66 14.69 5.37
C LEU A 128 2.15 14.39 5.40
N VAL A 129 1.77 13.11 5.50
CA VAL A 129 0.34 12.73 5.54
C VAL A 129 -0.32 13.29 6.77
N ILE A 130 0.28 13.12 7.96
CA ILE A 130 -0.28 13.63 9.21
C ILE A 130 -0.45 15.15 9.18
N SER A 131 0.55 15.88 8.67
CA SER A 131 0.46 17.34 8.50
C SER A 131 -0.76 17.75 7.67
N GLU A 132 -0.97 17.06 6.54
CA GLU A 132 -2.09 17.37 5.64
C GLU A 132 -3.44 16.94 6.19
N LEU A 133 -3.52 15.83 6.92
CA LEU A 133 -4.77 15.43 7.60
C LEU A 133 -5.18 16.47 8.64
N ILE A 134 -4.23 17.01 9.41
CA ILE A 134 -4.50 18.10 10.38
C ILE A 134 -4.94 19.36 9.64
N ARG A 135 -4.20 19.78 8.59
CA ARG A 135 -4.52 20.99 7.82
C ARG A 135 -5.89 20.92 7.13
N ARG A 136 -6.29 19.73 6.68
CA ARG A 136 -7.57 19.46 6.01
C ARG A 136 -8.71 19.15 6.99
N GLU A 137 -8.46 19.26 8.30
CA GLU A 137 -9.45 19.07 9.36
C GLU A 137 -10.12 17.68 9.33
N PHE A 138 -9.33 16.62 9.06
CA PHE A 138 -9.83 15.26 9.19
C PHE A 138 -10.23 14.95 10.65
N PRO A 139 -11.20 14.03 10.86
CA PRO A 139 -11.55 13.57 12.20
C PRO A 139 -10.33 13.03 12.96
N THR A 140 -10.27 13.30 14.26
CA THR A 140 -9.16 12.88 15.13
C THR A 140 -8.91 11.37 15.08
N ASP A 141 -9.96 10.55 14.98
CA ASP A 141 -9.82 9.10 14.89
C ASP A 141 -9.16 8.64 13.59
N VAL A 142 -9.36 9.36 12.47
CA VAL A 142 -8.69 9.09 11.21
C VAL A 142 -7.22 9.50 11.28
N ILE A 143 -6.94 10.68 11.84
CA ILE A 143 -5.57 11.16 12.10
C ILE A 143 -4.82 10.13 12.97
N HIS A 144 -5.43 9.68 14.08
CA HIS A 144 -4.86 8.67 14.96
C HIS A 144 -4.69 7.32 14.28
N GLY A 145 -5.67 6.90 13.48
CA GLY A 145 -5.60 5.67 12.69
C GLY A 145 -4.40 5.65 11.76
N VAL A 146 -4.12 6.75 11.06
CA VAL A 146 -2.91 6.90 10.23
C VAL A 146 -1.67 6.98 11.11
N LEU A 147 -1.67 7.80 12.17
CA LEU A 147 -0.53 8.00 13.07
C LEU A 147 -0.05 6.67 13.70
N ALA A 148 -0.99 5.78 14.02
CA ALA A 148 -0.74 4.51 14.64
C ALA A 148 -0.60 3.33 13.66
N ILE A 149 -0.68 3.57 12.35
CA ILE A 149 -0.79 2.50 11.34
C ILE A 149 0.43 1.59 11.29
N HIS A 150 1.62 2.09 11.61
CA HIS A 150 2.84 1.30 11.70
C HIS A 150 3.04 0.63 13.08
N GLY A 151 2.04 0.72 13.98
CA GLY A 151 2.05 0.08 15.28
C GLY A 151 3.19 0.56 16.17
N ARG A 152 3.89 -0.36 16.83
CA ARG A 152 5.05 -0.05 17.69
C ARG A 152 6.22 0.64 16.97
N TYR A 153 6.23 0.60 15.63
CA TYR A 153 7.25 1.24 14.80
C TYR A 153 6.83 2.62 14.32
N GLY A 154 5.55 2.98 14.50
CA GLY A 154 5.04 4.33 14.29
C GLY A 154 5.25 5.22 15.50
N PRO A 155 4.94 6.52 15.38
CA PRO A 155 5.06 7.48 16.47
C PRO A 155 4.12 7.14 17.64
N PHE A 156 3.02 6.43 17.39
CA PHE A 156 2.06 5.98 18.39
C PHE A 156 1.64 4.53 18.17
N SER A 157 1.26 3.86 19.26
CA SER A 157 0.56 2.57 19.18
C SER A 157 -0.94 2.77 19.03
N PRO A 158 -1.66 1.86 18.35
CA PRO A 158 -3.12 1.93 18.23
C PRO A 158 -3.78 2.03 19.59
N LYS A 159 -4.70 3.00 19.72
CA LYS A 159 -5.48 3.26 20.96
C LYS A 159 -6.98 3.12 20.76
N THR A 160 -7.41 2.96 19.51
CA THR A 160 -8.80 2.71 19.11
C THR A 160 -8.86 1.38 18.36
N LEU A 161 -10.06 0.81 18.27
CA LEU A 161 -10.28 -0.46 17.58
C LEU A 161 -10.04 -0.30 16.08
N GLU A 162 -10.47 0.82 15.51
CA GLU A 162 -10.32 1.20 14.11
C GLU A 162 -8.84 1.36 13.75
N ALA A 163 -8.06 2.05 14.59
CA ALA A 163 -6.62 2.19 14.38
C ALA A 163 -5.91 0.83 14.46
N LEU A 164 -6.35 -0.05 15.37
CA LEU A 164 -5.78 -1.41 15.47
C LEU A 164 -6.10 -2.23 14.23
N ILE A 165 -7.33 -2.15 13.71
CA ILE A 165 -7.74 -2.82 12.48
C ILE A 165 -6.94 -2.30 11.28
N ALA A 166 -6.80 -0.98 11.14
CA ALA A 166 -6.02 -0.37 10.07
C ALA A 166 -4.54 -0.81 10.12
N HIS A 167 -3.93 -0.79 11.31
CA HIS A 167 -2.57 -1.29 11.52
C HIS A 167 -2.43 -2.77 11.13
N LEU A 168 -3.36 -3.62 11.58
CA LEU A 168 -3.32 -5.05 11.26
C LEU A 168 -3.51 -5.31 9.77
N ALA A 169 -4.36 -4.54 9.09
CA ALA A 169 -4.58 -4.63 7.66
C ALA A 169 -3.30 -4.29 6.87
N ASP A 170 -2.66 -3.15 7.17
CA ASP A 170 -1.36 -2.77 6.61
C ASP A 170 -0.32 -3.87 6.84
N LYS A 171 -0.19 -4.31 8.09
CA LYS A 171 0.81 -5.32 8.46
C LYS A 171 0.58 -6.65 7.74
N MET A 172 -0.67 -7.08 7.58
CA MET A 172 -1.01 -8.33 6.90
C MET A 172 -0.67 -8.27 5.42
N ASP A 173 -1.04 -7.19 4.71
CA ASP A 173 -0.74 -7.06 3.28
C ASP A 173 0.76 -7.01 3.04
N SER A 174 1.47 -6.14 3.77
CA SER A 174 2.92 -6.01 3.70
C SER A 174 3.62 -7.35 3.94
N THR A 175 3.20 -8.10 4.96
CA THR A 175 3.76 -9.42 5.27
C THR A 175 3.44 -10.45 4.17
N LEU A 176 2.20 -10.50 3.69
CA LEU A 176 1.81 -11.42 2.62
C LEU A 176 2.62 -11.18 1.35
N CYS A 177 2.79 -9.92 0.96
CA CYS A 177 3.56 -9.52 -0.21
C CYS A 177 5.04 -9.89 -0.05
N ASP A 178 5.65 -9.58 1.10
CA ASP A 178 7.04 -9.93 1.39
C ASP A 178 7.28 -11.45 1.34
N GLU A 179 6.39 -12.24 1.96
CA GLU A 179 6.52 -13.70 1.99
C GLU A 179 6.31 -14.32 0.60
N VAL A 180 5.35 -13.83 -0.20
CA VAL A 180 5.14 -14.35 -1.56
C VAL A 180 6.30 -13.97 -2.48
N LEU A 181 6.88 -12.77 -2.33
CA LEU A 181 8.05 -12.33 -3.08
C LEU A 181 9.25 -13.20 -2.72
N ARG A 182 9.50 -13.46 -1.44
CA ARG A 182 10.58 -14.34 -0.99
C ARG A 182 10.42 -15.75 -1.55
N ALA A 183 9.21 -16.32 -1.46
CA ALA A 183 8.91 -17.64 -2.01
C ALA A 183 9.15 -17.68 -3.52
N ALA A 184 8.64 -16.69 -4.27
CA ALA A 184 8.80 -16.61 -5.71
C ALA A 184 10.28 -16.48 -6.12
N LYS A 185 11.06 -15.61 -5.47
CA LYS A 185 12.50 -15.45 -5.72
C LYS A 185 13.25 -16.77 -5.50
N SER A 186 12.95 -17.47 -4.40
CA SER A 186 13.53 -18.78 -4.10
C SER A 186 13.20 -19.83 -5.17
N LEU A 187 11.94 -19.87 -5.63
CA LEU A 187 11.49 -20.78 -6.68
C LEU A 187 12.17 -20.50 -8.02
N VAL A 188 12.29 -19.23 -8.41
CA VAL A 188 12.98 -18.85 -9.65
C VAL A 188 14.45 -19.24 -9.58
N LYS A 189 15.14 -18.91 -8.48
CA LYS A 189 16.55 -19.27 -8.27
C LYS A 189 16.76 -20.79 -8.35
N ALA A 190 15.87 -21.58 -7.75
CA ALA A 190 15.93 -23.04 -7.84
C ALA A 190 15.66 -23.56 -9.26
N ALA A 191 14.81 -22.89 -10.05
CA ALA A 191 14.47 -23.31 -11.41
C ALA A 191 15.51 -22.90 -12.47
N THR A 192 16.15 -21.74 -12.31
CA THR A 192 17.01 -21.12 -13.34
C THR A 192 18.47 -21.00 -12.93
N GLY A 193 18.79 -21.13 -11.65
CA GLY A 193 20.12 -20.84 -11.09
C GLY A 193 20.41 -19.34 -10.91
N ALA A 194 19.52 -18.46 -11.35
CA ALA A 194 19.68 -17.00 -11.27
C ALA A 194 18.67 -16.38 -10.30
N GLU A 195 19.11 -15.39 -9.54
CA GLU A 195 18.22 -14.60 -8.70
C GLU A 195 17.47 -13.60 -9.57
N PRO A 196 16.12 -13.59 -9.57
CA PRO A 196 15.39 -12.59 -10.34
C PRO A 196 15.60 -11.20 -9.74
N GLU A 197 15.52 -10.18 -10.58
CA GLU A 197 15.51 -8.76 -10.19
C GLU A 197 14.21 -8.42 -9.42
N THR A 198 13.63 -7.25 -9.66
CA THR A 198 12.38 -6.79 -9.07
C THR A 198 11.20 -7.60 -9.63
N LEU A 199 10.37 -8.13 -8.73
CA LEU A 199 9.13 -8.81 -9.07
C LEU A 199 7.95 -7.99 -8.57
N THR A 200 6.87 -7.92 -9.35
CA THR A 200 5.60 -7.41 -8.83
C THR A 200 4.90 -8.46 -7.98
N ALA A 201 3.97 -8.05 -7.10
CA ALA A 201 3.19 -9.00 -6.28
C ALA A 201 2.44 -10.01 -7.18
N LYS A 202 1.83 -9.53 -8.28
CA LYS A 202 1.16 -10.40 -9.26
C LYS A 202 2.12 -11.45 -9.83
N GLN A 203 3.31 -11.04 -10.26
CA GLN A 203 4.30 -11.98 -10.79
C GLN A 203 4.72 -13.01 -9.73
N ALA A 204 4.88 -12.59 -8.48
CA ALA A 204 5.21 -13.49 -7.38
C ALA A 204 4.11 -14.54 -7.15
N PHE A 205 2.84 -14.12 -7.10
CA PHE A 205 1.71 -15.04 -7.03
C PHE A 205 1.65 -16.00 -8.21
N ASP A 206 1.82 -15.48 -9.44
CA ASP A 206 1.82 -16.31 -10.66
C ASP A 206 2.93 -17.38 -10.60
N ILE A 207 4.14 -17.03 -10.16
CA ILE A 207 5.27 -17.96 -10.00
C ILE A 207 4.92 -19.10 -9.03
N VAL A 208 4.40 -18.75 -7.84
CA VAL A 208 4.02 -19.74 -6.83
C VAL A 208 2.92 -20.65 -7.36
N LEU A 209 1.91 -20.11 -8.05
CA LEU A 209 0.80 -20.86 -8.61
C LEU A 209 1.22 -21.78 -9.77
N ILE A 210 2.10 -21.31 -10.66
CA ILE A 210 2.65 -22.14 -11.74
C ILE A 210 3.38 -23.33 -11.15
N LYS A 211 4.25 -23.09 -10.15
CA LYS A 211 4.98 -24.15 -9.46
C LYS A 211 4.06 -25.13 -8.75
N GLN A 212 3.02 -24.63 -8.08
CA GLN A 212 2.05 -25.43 -7.34
C GLN A 212 1.25 -26.35 -8.28
N LYS A 213 0.76 -25.83 -9.41
CA LYS A 213 -0.13 -26.58 -10.31
C LYS A 213 0.62 -27.46 -11.31
N GLY A 214 1.74 -26.97 -11.84
CA GLY A 214 2.46 -27.61 -12.96
C GLY A 214 3.80 -28.23 -12.59
N GLY A 215 4.23 -28.13 -11.32
CA GLY A 215 5.51 -28.68 -10.88
C GLY A 215 6.72 -27.90 -11.39
N TRP A 216 7.90 -28.53 -11.32
CA TRP A 216 9.18 -27.88 -11.65
C TRP A 216 9.36 -27.61 -13.15
N GLU A 217 8.93 -28.54 -14.01
CA GLU A 217 9.09 -28.39 -15.46
C GLU A 217 8.24 -27.25 -16.01
N ALA A 218 7.00 -27.10 -15.53
CA ALA A 218 6.16 -25.95 -15.91
C ALA A 218 6.81 -24.61 -15.51
N LEU A 219 7.37 -24.55 -14.30
CA LEU A 219 8.06 -23.34 -13.83
C LEU A 219 9.28 -23.03 -14.70
N LYS A 220 10.17 -24.00 -14.94
CA LYS A 220 11.35 -23.81 -15.80
C LYS A 220 10.96 -23.29 -17.18
N ASN A 221 9.98 -23.93 -17.82
CA ASN A 221 9.50 -23.53 -19.15
C ASN A 221 8.94 -22.09 -19.16
N SER A 222 8.21 -21.70 -18.10
CA SER A 222 7.67 -20.34 -17.98
C SER A 222 8.76 -19.26 -17.78
N MET A 223 9.90 -19.63 -17.20
CA MET A 223 11.03 -18.72 -16.98
C MET A 223 11.94 -18.60 -18.20
N LEU A 224 12.11 -19.66 -18.99
CA LEU A 224 12.90 -19.66 -20.23
C LEU A 224 12.33 -18.72 -21.32
N TRP A 225 11.03 -18.45 -21.31
CA TRP A 225 10.41 -17.47 -22.22
C TRP A 225 10.83 -16.03 -21.91
N LYS A 226 11.07 -15.68 -20.64
CA LYS A 226 11.39 -14.31 -20.22
C LYS A 226 12.85 -13.91 -20.48
N THR A 227 13.77 -14.86 -20.61
CA THR A 227 15.19 -14.58 -20.91
C THR A 227 15.51 -14.44 -22.39
N LYS A 228 14.60 -14.84 -23.30
CA LYS A 228 14.80 -14.72 -24.75
C LYS A 228 14.29 -13.42 -25.37
N ASN A 229 13.43 -12.67 -24.66
CA ASN A 229 12.79 -11.44 -25.18
C ASN A 229 13.35 -10.15 -24.56
N SER A 230 14.50 -10.21 -23.89
CA SER A 230 15.19 -9.09 -23.23
C SER A 230 16.61 -8.88 -23.77
N LYS A 231 16.88 -9.31 -25.01
CA LYS A 231 18.08 -8.97 -25.78
C LYS A 231 17.71 -8.08 -26.95
#